data_AF-A0A977PYT6-F1
#
_entry.id   AF-A0A977PYT6-F1
#
_cell.length_a   1.000
_cell.length_b   1.000
_cell.length_c   1.000
_cell.angle_alpha   90.00
_cell.angle_beta   90.00
_cell.angle_gamma   90.00
#
_symmetry.space_group_name_H-M   'P 1'
#
loop_
_entity.id
_entity.type
_entity.pdbx_description
1 polymer ?
#
loop_
_entity_poly.entity_id
_entity_poly.type
_entity_poly.pdbx_seq_one_letter_code
_entity_poly.pdbx_strand_id
1 'polypeptide(L)'
;MGLPQSAKALNILKGTDYLSTPGAGGTSYDFGGPIGNVVFRGLSIGPGNTDTKIKRLEDAVFDDNNDGTLERTSDTINIELAALSLKSVNSINVNGFLYDVLVGLNNTPSTGSMTINHNTVAFGGGNLGFDDSGTLQGTFTSQFTVNAEATFTPVNGGSSLSPVSTSFLLTNTGADWSHTPPAGALLVTGPAGDGNANTHTSPPPGFGDFYPGPAVHGPIDTHETIIAVPWETDALPVVGSTVLFGFGLWAKSKFAKSNKNVDLD
;
A
#
# COMPACT_ATOMS: atom_id res chain seq x y z
N MET A 1 -7.66 -41.42 16.22
CA MET A 1 -7.74 -41.15 14.77
C MET A 1 -7.83 -39.65 14.62
N GLY A 2 -6.73 -39.01 14.21
CA GLY A 2 -6.63 -37.56 14.11
C GLY A 2 -7.47 -37.05 12.94
N LEU A 3 -8.21 -35.97 13.17
CA LEU A 3 -8.94 -35.26 12.12
C LEU A 3 -7.97 -34.86 11.00
N PRO A 4 -8.35 -34.96 9.71
CA PRO A 4 -7.58 -34.34 8.66
C PRO A 4 -7.57 -32.83 8.95
N GLN A 5 -6.38 -32.32 9.24
CA GLN A 5 -6.13 -30.89 9.24
C GLN A 5 -6.51 -30.40 7.84
N SER A 6 -7.55 -29.57 7.75
CA SER A 6 -8.00 -29.01 6.47
C SER A 6 -6.77 -28.40 5.81
N ALA A 7 -6.37 -28.91 4.64
CA ALA A 7 -5.28 -28.36 3.87
C ALA A 7 -5.60 -26.88 3.64
N LYS A 8 -4.83 -26.02 4.32
CA LYS A 8 -4.91 -24.57 4.14
C LYS A 8 -4.36 -24.25 2.75
N ALA A 9 -4.76 -23.13 2.15
CA ALA A 9 -4.35 -22.78 0.79
C ALA A 9 -2.81 -22.79 0.67
N LEU A 10 -2.31 -23.32 -0.45
CA LEU A 10 -0.89 -23.62 -0.69
C LEU A 10 -0.35 -22.77 -1.84
N ASN A 11 -1.16 -22.62 -2.89
CA ASN A 11 -0.90 -21.84 -4.08
C ASN A 11 -1.62 -20.49 -4.01
N ILE A 12 -1.11 -19.52 -4.76
CA ILE A 12 -1.67 -18.16 -4.82
C ILE A 12 -2.34 -17.96 -6.17
N LEU A 13 -3.59 -17.51 -6.16
CA LEU A 13 -4.28 -17.13 -7.38
C LEU A 13 -3.73 -15.82 -7.96
N LYS A 14 -3.68 -15.75 -9.29
CA LYS A 14 -3.59 -14.50 -10.04
C LYS A 14 -4.69 -13.53 -9.59
N GLY A 15 -4.47 -12.24 -9.74
CA GLY A 15 -5.38 -11.22 -9.23
C GLY A 15 -4.81 -9.82 -9.38
N THR A 16 -5.44 -8.84 -8.75
CA THR A 16 -4.99 -7.44 -8.76
C THR A 16 -4.76 -6.92 -7.35
N ASP A 17 -3.59 -6.37 -7.07
CA ASP A 17 -3.36 -5.58 -5.87
C ASP A 17 -3.87 -4.15 -6.07
N TYR A 18 -4.74 -3.72 -5.17
CA TYR A 18 -5.31 -2.37 -5.13
C TYR A 18 -4.55 -1.57 -4.09
N LEU A 19 -3.77 -0.59 -4.56
CA LEU A 19 -2.83 0.15 -3.74
C LEU A 19 -3.19 1.64 -3.72
N SER A 20 -2.79 2.30 -2.64
CA SER A 20 -2.87 3.73 -2.49
C SER A 20 -1.52 4.34 -2.08
N THR A 21 -1.22 5.47 -2.67
CA THR A 21 -0.11 6.37 -2.34
C THR A 21 -0.50 7.23 -1.14
N PRO A 22 0.29 7.25 -0.04
CA PRO A 22 -0.02 8.06 1.13
C PRO A 22 -0.19 9.56 0.80
N GLY A 23 -1.26 10.17 1.34
CA GLY A 23 -1.63 11.54 0.99
C GLY A 23 -0.68 12.64 1.49
N ALA A 24 0.21 12.34 2.43
CA ALA A 24 1.14 13.30 3.06
C ALA A 24 2.55 13.32 2.42
N GLY A 25 2.77 12.56 1.34
CA GLY A 25 4.08 12.31 0.75
C GLY A 25 4.53 10.85 0.93
N GLY A 26 5.65 10.47 0.32
CA GLY A 26 6.16 9.08 0.26
C GLY A 26 6.45 8.61 -1.17
N THR A 27 5.85 9.28 -2.15
CA THR A 27 6.14 9.10 -3.57
C THR A 27 6.70 10.39 -4.16
N SER A 28 7.88 10.32 -4.77
CA SER A 28 8.47 11.44 -5.50
C SER A 28 9.21 10.97 -6.75
N TYR A 29 9.40 11.89 -7.70
CA TYR A 29 10.17 11.63 -8.90
C TYR A 29 10.91 12.90 -9.33
N ASP A 30 12.22 12.78 -9.61
CA ASP A 30 13.03 13.85 -10.15
C ASP A 30 13.02 13.86 -11.69
N PHE A 31 12.28 14.81 -12.27
CA PHE A 31 12.26 15.03 -13.72
C PHE A 31 13.54 15.70 -14.23
N GLY A 32 14.43 16.12 -13.34
CA GLY A 32 15.66 16.84 -13.66
C GLY A 32 15.42 18.24 -14.22
N GLY A 33 16.53 18.88 -14.60
CA GLY A 33 16.51 20.19 -15.28
C GLY A 33 15.72 21.27 -14.50
N PRO A 34 14.87 22.06 -15.19
CA PRO A 34 14.10 23.13 -14.54
C PRO A 34 12.85 22.64 -13.79
N ILE A 35 12.50 21.35 -13.89
CA ILE A 35 11.33 20.77 -13.21
C ILE A 35 11.73 20.25 -11.83
N GLY A 36 12.83 19.52 -11.75
CA GLY A 36 13.36 18.96 -10.51
C GLY A 36 12.45 17.89 -9.89
N ASN A 37 12.62 17.69 -8.58
CA ASN A 37 11.87 16.71 -7.80
C ASN A 37 10.44 17.16 -7.52
N VAL A 38 9.49 16.28 -7.81
CA VAL A 38 8.05 16.48 -7.59
C VAL A 38 7.54 15.43 -6.62
N VAL A 39 6.90 15.88 -5.53
CA VAL A 39 6.24 15.00 -4.57
C VAL A 39 4.78 14.80 -4.98
N PHE A 40 4.34 13.56 -4.94
CA PHE A 40 3.03 13.14 -5.40
C PHE A 40 2.15 12.61 -4.27
N ARG A 41 0.85 12.68 -4.51
CA ARG A 41 -0.20 11.95 -3.80
C ARG A 41 -1.05 11.18 -4.81
N GLY A 42 -1.74 10.15 -4.32
CA GLY A 42 -2.68 9.37 -5.11
C GLY A 42 -3.88 10.21 -5.59
N LEU A 43 -4.34 9.93 -6.80
CA LEU A 43 -5.63 10.35 -7.31
C LEU A 43 -6.45 9.08 -7.60
N SER A 44 -7.57 8.90 -6.90
CA SER A 44 -8.32 7.63 -6.99
C SER A 44 -8.85 7.39 -8.41
N ILE A 45 -8.62 6.17 -8.93
CA ILE A 45 -9.02 5.66 -10.26
C ILE A 45 -9.69 4.30 -10.17
N GLY A 46 -10.10 3.89 -8.98
CA GLY A 46 -10.63 2.57 -8.71
C GLY A 46 -11.50 2.54 -7.46
N PRO A 47 -11.87 1.33 -7.01
CA PRO A 47 -12.59 1.18 -5.76
C PRO A 47 -11.78 1.73 -4.58
N GLY A 48 -12.48 2.23 -3.56
CA GLY A 48 -11.83 2.86 -2.41
C GLY A 48 -10.99 4.07 -2.79
N ASN A 49 -9.82 4.20 -2.17
CA ASN A 49 -8.81 5.21 -2.50
C ASN A 49 -7.73 4.72 -3.47
N THR A 50 -8.01 3.68 -4.28
CA THR A 50 -7.02 3.09 -5.19
C THR A 50 -6.53 4.09 -6.23
N ASP A 51 -5.23 4.40 -6.21
CA ASP A 51 -4.55 5.16 -7.27
C ASP A 51 -3.60 4.30 -8.11
N THR A 52 -3.30 3.08 -7.65
CA THR A 52 -2.32 2.18 -8.25
C THR A 52 -2.89 0.76 -8.31
N LYS A 53 -2.79 0.09 -9.47
CA LYS A 53 -3.21 -1.31 -9.66
C LYS A 53 -2.06 -2.15 -10.21
N ILE A 54 -1.68 -3.19 -9.49
CA ILE A 54 -0.68 -4.16 -9.94
C ILE A 54 -1.37 -5.50 -10.17
N LYS A 55 -1.28 -6.05 -11.37
CA LYS A 55 -1.86 -7.35 -11.73
C LYS A 55 -0.81 -8.44 -11.63
N ARG A 56 -1.15 -9.53 -10.93
CA ARG A 56 -0.53 -10.84 -11.07
C ARG A 56 -1.12 -11.52 -12.30
N LEU A 57 -0.30 -11.85 -13.29
CA LEU A 57 -0.77 -12.36 -14.58
C LEU A 57 -0.98 -13.87 -14.59
N GLU A 58 -0.40 -14.57 -13.61
CA GLU A 58 -0.47 -16.02 -13.44
C GLU A 58 -0.52 -16.39 -11.95
N ASP A 59 -0.93 -17.62 -11.69
CA ASP A 59 -0.97 -18.19 -10.34
C ASP A 59 0.47 -18.51 -9.89
N ALA A 60 0.76 -18.35 -8.60
CA ALA A 60 2.02 -18.84 -8.02
C ALA A 60 1.79 -20.25 -7.44
N VAL A 61 2.57 -21.22 -7.90
CA VAL A 61 2.40 -22.65 -7.59
C VAL A 61 3.58 -23.15 -6.78
N PHE A 62 3.32 -23.45 -5.50
CA PHE A 62 4.29 -24.00 -4.54
C PHE A 62 4.11 -25.50 -4.31
N ASP A 63 2.85 -25.96 -4.40
CA ASP A 63 2.44 -27.36 -4.39
C ASP A 63 1.77 -27.70 -5.73
N ASP A 64 2.49 -28.40 -6.62
CA ASP A 64 2.01 -28.68 -7.99
C ASP A 64 1.09 -29.91 -8.09
N ASN A 65 1.14 -30.79 -7.11
CA ASN A 65 0.38 -32.04 -7.07
C ASN A 65 -0.82 -31.96 -6.10
N ASN A 66 -0.88 -30.89 -5.29
CA ASN A 66 -1.87 -30.59 -4.27
C ASN A 66 -2.00 -31.67 -3.19
N ASP A 67 -0.87 -32.26 -2.77
CA ASP A 67 -0.79 -33.27 -1.72
C ASP A 67 -0.56 -32.69 -0.31
N GLY A 68 -0.33 -31.38 -0.20
CA GLY A 68 -0.05 -30.68 1.05
C GLY A 68 1.44 -30.52 1.37
N THR A 69 2.33 -30.96 0.48
CA THR A 69 3.79 -30.85 0.59
C THR A 69 4.31 -29.78 -0.35
N LEU A 70 5.30 -29.01 0.10
CA LEU A 70 5.96 -28.03 -0.76
C LEU A 70 6.93 -28.73 -1.73
N GLU A 71 6.73 -28.58 -3.05
CA GLU A 71 7.81 -28.85 -4.02
C GLU A 71 8.79 -27.69 -4.12
N ARG A 72 8.35 -26.46 -3.84
CA ARG A 72 9.21 -25.27 -3.87
C ARG A 72 8.77 -24.25 -2.84
N THR A 73 9.73 -23.52 -2.28
CA THR A 73 9.48 -22.47 -1.28
C THR A 73 9.35 -21.07 -1.88
N SER A 74 9.56 -20.97 -3.20
CA SER A 74 9.60 -19.72 -3.95
C SER A 74 9.04 -19.97 -5.35
N ASP A 75 8.28 -19.01 -5.86
CA ASP A 75 7.81 -19.00 -7.23
C ASP A 75 7.85 -17.57 -7.82
N THR A 76 8.10 -17.46 -9.12
CA THR A 76 8.22 -16.18 -9.81
C THR A 76 7.18 -16.07 -10.92
N ILE A 77 6.35 -15.03 -10.79
CA ILE A 77 5.23 -14.76 -11.69
C ILE A 77 5.43 -13.44 -12.42
N ASN A 78 4.83 -13.32 -13.60
CA ASN A 78 4.76 -12.06 -14.33
C ASN A 78 3.73 -11.11 -13.70
N ILE A 79 4.06 -9.82 -13.66
CA ILE A 79 3.19 -8.76 -13.17
C ILE A 79 3.09 -7.59 -14.14
N GLU A 80 2.01 -6.82 -14.02
CA GLU A 80 1.76 -5.60 -14.80
C GLU A 80 1.24 -4.48 -13.89
N LEU A 81 1.84 -3.30 -13.97
CA LEU A 81 1.23 -2.07 -13.44
C LEU A 81 0.14 -1.64 -14.42
N ALA A 82 -1.10 -2.00 -14.12
CA ALA A 82 -2.25 -1.83 -15.01
C ALA A 82 -2.94 -0.47 -14.86
N ALA A 83 -2.68 0.24 -13.75
CA ALA A 83 -3.17 1.60 -13.55
C ALA A 83 -2.26 2.37 -12.59
N LEU A 84 -2.08 3.67 -12.89
CA LEU A 84 -1.36 4.63 -12.06
C LEU A 84 -2.04 6.00 -12.24
N SER A 85 -2.33 6.69 -11.15
CA SER A 85 -2.79 8.08 -11.21
C SER A 85 -2.32 8.88 -10.01
N LEU A 86 -1.38 9.78 -10.25
CA LEU A 86 -0.79 10.62 -9.23
C LEU A 86 -1.01 12.09 -9.56
N LYS A 87 -1.12 12.91 -8.53
CA LYS A 87 -1.13 14.38 -8.64
C LYS A 87 -0.05 14.97 -7.75
N SER A 88 0.62 16.02 -8.20
CA SER A 88 1.56 16.76 -7.36
C SER A 88 0.88 17.26 -6.08
N VAL A 89 1.57 17.15 -4.94
CA VAL A 89 1.07 17.65 -3.66
C VAL A 89 0.96 19.17 -3.69
N ASN A 90 1.98 19.82 -4.23
CA ASN A 90 2.03 21.26 -4.47
C ASN A 90 2.19 21.53 -5.96
N SER A 91 1.73 22.69 -6.43
CA SER A 91 2.10 23.17 -7.76
C SER A 91 3.60 23.47 -7.81
N ILE A 92 4.24 23.15 -8.92
CA ILE A 92 5.68 23.34 -9.12
C ILE A 92 5.96 24.59 -9.95
N ASN A 93 7.08 25.26 -9.70
CA ASN A 93 7.48 26.45 -10.45
C ASN A 93 8.41 26.06 -11.60
N VAL A 94 7.96 26.27 -12.84
CA VAL A 94 8.77 26.09 -14.04
C VAL A 94 8.88 27.44 -14.75
N ASN A 95 10.08 28.03 -14.72
CA ASN A 95 10.40 29.32 -15.36
C ASN A 95 9.46 30.48 -14.96
N GLY A 96 9.01 30.52 -13.71
CA GLY A 96 8.17 31.60 -13.16
C GLY A 96 6.67 31.33 -13.22
N PHE A 97 6.23 30.20 -13.80
CA PHE A 97 4.84 29.79 -13.85
C PHE A 97 4.62 28.53 -13.01
N LEU A 98 3.46 28.46 -12.35
CA LEU A 98 3.06 27.34 -11.50
C LEU A 98 2.28 26.31 -12.31
N TYR A 99 2.62 25.03 -12.13
CA TYR A 99 1.95 23.91 -12.76
C TYR A 99 1.53 22.85 -11.75
N ASP A 100 0.31 22.36 -11.89
CA ASP A 100 -0.09 21.08 -11.30
C ASP A 100 0.40 19.95 -12.22
N VAL A 101 0.99 18.93 -11.64
CA VAL A 101 1.49 17.76 -12.39
C VAL A 101 0.55 16.58 -12.16
N LEU A 102 0.12 15.96 -13.25
CA LEU A 102 -0.61 14.68 -13.22
C LEU A 102 0.27 13.62 -13.88
N VAL A 103 0.42 12.46 -13.23
CA VAL A 103 1.17 11.32 -13.77
C VAL A 103 0.22 10.15 -13.95
N GLY A 104 0.28 9.52 -15.12
CA GLY A 104 -0.41 8.28 -15.42
C GLY A 104 0.45 7.37 -16.31
N LEU A 105 -0.04 6.16 -16.57
CA LEU A 105 0.60 5.25 -17.52
C LEU A 105 0.50 5.79 -18.94
N ASN A 106 1.53 5.56 -19.75
CA ASN A 106 1.49 5.81 -21.17
C ASN A 106 1.06 4.55 -21.95
N ASN A 107 1.09 4.58 -23.28
CA ASN A 107 0.64 3.46 -24.12
C ASN A 107 1.59 2.25 -24.17
N THR A 108 2.78 2.35 -23.58
CA THR A 108 3.72 1.24 -23.45
C THR A 108 3.39 0.45 -22.17
N PRO A 109 3.16 -0.87 -22.25
CA PRO A 109 2.88 -1.68 -21.07
C PRO A 109 3.96 -1.56 -20.00
N SER A 110 3.55 -1.50 -18.74
CA SER A 110 4.45 -1.44 -17.59
C SER A 110 4.54 -2.82 -16.94
N THR A 111 5.48 -3.64 -17.41
CA THR A 111 5.59 -5.07 -17.06
C THR A 111 6.79 -5.37 -16.17
N GLY A 112 6.73 -6.50 -15.48
CA GLY A 112 7.86 -7.04 -14.73
C GLY A 112 7.58 -8.40 -14.11
N SER A 113 8.27 -8.70 -13.02
CA SER A 113 8.13 -9.96 -12.29
C SER A 113 7.99 -9.75 -10.79
N MET A 114 7.39 -10.74 -10.13
CA MET A 114 7.29 -10.84 -8.68
C MET A 114 7.73 -12.23 -8.26
N THR A 115 8.72 -12.31 -7.39
CA THR A 115 9.13 -13.54 -6.71
C THR A 115 8.47 -13.57 -5.34
N ILE A 116 7.64 -14.58 -5.10
CA ILE A 116 6.94 -14.79 -3.83
C ILE A 116 7.63 -15.95 -3.12
N ASN A 117 7.98 -15.74 -1.85
CA ASN A 117 8.53 -16.75 -0.96
C ASN A 117 7.50 -17.11 0.10
N HIS A 118 7.32 -18.40 0.36
CA HIS A 118 6.44 -18.91 1.41
C HIS A 118 7.26 -19.33 2.63
N ASN A 119 6.75 -19.03 3.82
CA ASN A 119 7.28 -19.54 5.09
C ASN A 119 7.12 -21.06 5.14
N THR A 120 8.11 -21.75 5.68
CA THR A 120 8.13 -23.22 5.68
C THR A 120 8.38 -23.77 7.08
N VAL A 121 7.80 -24.93 7.35
CA VAL A 121 8.03 -25.73 8.55
C VAL A 121 8.44 -27.13 8.12
N ALA A 122 9.51 -27.65 8.71
CA ALA A 122 9.95 -29.01 8.45
C ALA A 122 9.08 -30.01 9.19
N PHE A 123 8.64 -31.06 8.48
CA PHE A 123 8.03 -32.23 9.11
C PHE A 123 8.91 -33.47 8.85
N GLY A 124 8.77 -34.49 9.71
CA GLY A 124 9.66 -35.65 9.70
C GLY A 124 9.81 -36.28 8.30
N GLY A 125 11.02 -36.74 7.98
CA GLY A 125 11.32 -37.34 6.67
C GLY A 125 11.95 -36.39 5.64
N GLY A 126 12.25 -35.13 6.02
CA GLY A 126 12.92 -34.16 5.14
C GLY A 126 11.97 -33.38 4.24
N ASN A 127 10.65 -33.56 4.41
CA ASN A 127 9.62 -32.83 3.70
C ASN A 127 9.38 -31.45 4.35
N LEU A 128 9.09 -30.46 3.51
CA LEU A 128 8.68 -29.13 3.95
C LEU A 128 7.18 -28.98 3.77
N GLY A 129 6.52 -28.44 4.78
CA GLY A 129 5.15 -27.96 4.68
C GLY A 129 5.09 -26.44 4.85
N PHE A 130 3.92 -25.88 4.59
CA PHE A 130 3.64 -24.46 4.71
C PHE A 130 3.57 -24.05 6.19
N ASP A 131 4.34 -23.04 6.59
CA ASP A 131 4.19 -22.42 7.91
C ASP A 131 3.17 -21.29 7.86
N ASP A 132 1.93 -21.71 8.06
CA ASP A 132 0.75 -20.88 8.03
C ASP A 132 0.23 -20.51 9.42
N SER A 133 1.05 -20.74 10.45
CA SER A 133 0.66 -20.53 11.85
C SER A 133 0.63 -19.05 12.25
N GLY A 134 1.37 -18.21 11.52
CA GLY A 134 1.47 -16.77 11.74
C GLY A 134 0.42 -15.93 10.98
N THR A 135 0.45 -14.62 11.24
CA THR A 135 -0.33 -13.63 10.48
C THR A 135 0.26 -13.36 9.10
N LEU A 136 1.56 -13.63 8.92
CA LEU A 136 2.30 -13.46 7.68
C LEU A 136 2.68 -14.83 7.14
N GLN A 137 2.55 -15.00 5.82
CA GLN A 137 2.81 -16.26 5.13
C GLN A 137 4.14 -16.27 4.37
N GLY A 138 4.79 -15.12 4.24
CA GLY A 138 6.14 -15.03 3.72
C GLY A 138 6.49 -13.63 3.25
N THR A 139 7.38 -13.56 2.27
CA THR A 139 7.85 -12.30 1.68
C THR A 139 7.72 -12.32 0.17
N PHE A 140 7.69 -11.15 -0.46
CA PHE A 140 7.78 -11.03 -1.91
C PHE A 140 8.76 -9.91 -2.30
N THR A 141 9.41 -10.12 -3.43
CA THR A 141 10.23 -9.12 -4.11
C THR A 141 9.62 -8.90 -5.48
N SER A 142 9.45 -7.65 -5.89
CA SER A 142 8.89 -7.32 -7.20
C SER A 142 9.75 -6.30 -7.90
N GLN A 143 9.84 -6.43 -9.23
CA GLN A 143 10.54 -5.50 -10.08
C GLN A 143 9.76 -5.30 -11.38
N PHE A 144 9.50 -4.06 -11.77
CA PHE A 144 8.85 -3.74 -13.03
C PHE A 144 9.27 -2.37 -13.55
N THR A 145 9.26 -2.24 -14.88
CA THR A 145 9.48 -0.96 -15.54
C THR A 145 8.16 -0.21 -15.62
N VAL A 146 8.14 1.01 -15.07
CA VAL A 146 7.00 1.92 -15.15
C VAL A 146 7.20 2.85 -16.33
N ASN A 147 6.33 2.71 -17.32
CA ASN A 147 6.25 3.60 -18.47
C ASN A 147 5.12 4.61 -18.23
N ALA A 148 5.50 5.82 -17.83
CA ALA A 148 4.56 6.86 -17.44
C ALA A 148 4.64 8.10 -18.36
N GLU A 149 3.61 8.93 -18.26
CA GLU A 149 3.56 10.27 -18.84
C GLU A 149 3.11 11.27 -17.78
N ALA A 150 3.86 12.37 -17.66
CA ALA A 150 3.52 13.50 -16.82
C ALA A 150 2.94 14.64 -17.67
N THR A 151 1.78 15.14 -17.27
CA THR A 151 1.13 16.30 -17.89
C THR A 151 1.13 17.48 -16.93
N PHE A 152 1.39 18.68 -17.46
CA PHE A 152 1.58 19.90 -16.67
C PHE A 152 0.45 20.88 -16.98
N THR A 153 -0.39 21.15 -15.98
CA THR A 153 -1.53 22.06 -16.12
C THR A 153 -1.18 23.42 -15.49
N PRO A 154 -1.17 24.52 -16.25
CA PRO A 154 -0.84 25.83 -15.71
C PRO A 154 -1.87 26.30 -14.67
N VAL A 155 -1.40 26.85 -13.56
CA VAL A 155 -2.24 27.31 -12.43
C VAL A 155 -2.37 28.84 -12.41
N ASN A 156 -1.30 29.56 -12.74
CA ASN A 156 -1.25 31.03 -12.69
C ASN A 156 -0.96 31.66 -14.06
N GLY A 157 -1.43 31.03 -15.14
CA GLY A 157 -1.07 31.37 -16.52
C GLY A 157 0.14 30.59 -17.02
N GLY A 158 0.72 31.03 -18.13
CA GLY A 158 1.79 30.30 -18.82
C GLY A 158 1.26 29.45 -19.99
N SER A 159 2.18 28.98 -20.84
CA SER A 159 1.87 28.08 -21.94
C SER A 159 1.72 26.65 -21.44
N SER A 160 0.85 25.86 -22.07
CA SER A 160 0.87 24.40 -21.89
C SER A 160 2.27 23.86 -22.19
N LEU A 161 2.80 23.02 -21.30
CA LEU A 161 4.02 22.28 -21.55
C LEU A 161 3.65 20.98 -22.27
N SER A 162 4.52 20.52 -23.16
CA SER A 162 4.39 19.18 -23.73
C SER A 162 4.47 18.14 -22.61
N PRO A 163 3.67 17.05 -22.69
CA PRO A 163 3.81 15.94 -21.77
C PRO A 163 5.23 15.39 -21.76
N VAL A 164 5.68 14.94 -20.59
CA VAL A 164 6.99 14.32 -20.41
C VAL A 164 6.80 12.83 -20.19
N SER A 165 7.23 12.02 -21.17
CA SER A 165 7.26 10.56 -21.01
C SER A 165 8.51 10.17 -20.21
N THR A 166 8.34 9.26 -19.27
CA THR A 166 9.43 8.70 -18.47
C THR A 166 9.33 7.17 -18.38
N SER A 167 10.47 6.53 -18.19
CA SER A 167 10.60 5.10 -17.91
C SER A 167 11.57 4.92 -16.77
N PHE A 168 11.14 4.26 -15.71
CA PHE A 168 11.98 3.96 -14.56
C PHE A 168 11.68 2.58 -13.98
N LEU A 169 12.67 2.02 -13.30
CA LEU A 169 12.58 0.70 -12.68
C LEU A 169 12.13 0.86 -11.23
N LEU A 170 10.99 0.28 -10.88
CA LEU A 170 10.58 0.12 -9.49
C LEU A 170 11.00 -1.26 -9.01
N THR A 171 11.62 -1.32 -7.83
CA THR A 171 12.01 -2.57 -7.18
C THR A 171 11.63 -2.49 -5.71
N ASN A 172 10.78 -3.42 -5.26
CA ASN A 172 10.48 -3.67 -3.85
C ASN A 172 11.21 -4.94 -3.43
N THR A 173 11.91 -4.90 -2.28
CA THR A 173 12.73 -6.02 -1.81
C THR A 173 12.20 -6.56 -0.49
N GLY A 174 11.59 -7.74 -0.53
CA GLY A 174 11.25 -8.52 0.67
C GLY A 174 10.12 -7.94 1.52
N ALA A 175 9.09 -7.34 0.91
CA ALA A 175 7.89 -6.96 1.67
C ALA A 175 7.11 -8.19 2.11
N ASP A 176 6.42 -8.12 3.24
CA ASP A 176 5.63 -9.23 3.77
C ASP A 176 4.34 -9.45 2.96
N TRP A 177 3.77 -10.65 3.02
CA TRP A 177 2.43 -10.93 2.50
C TRP A 177 1.64 -11.91 3.38
N SER A 178 0.32 -11.97 3.17
CA SER A 178 -0.60 -12.83 3.92
C SER A 178 -1.71 -13.44 3.05
N HIS A 179 -2.25 -14.59 3.48
CA HIS A 179 -3.52 -15.15 3.00
C HIS A 179 -4.75 -14.50 3.63
N THR A 180 -4.57 -13.74 4.72
CA THR A 180 -5.66 -13.03 5.41
C THR A 180 -5.56 -11.55 5.07
N PRO A 181 -6.63 -10.91 4.59
CA PRO A 181 -6.59 -9.48 4.36
C PRO A 181 -6.36 -8.75 5.69
N PRO A 182 -5.51 -7.72 5.72
CA PRO A 182 -5.38 -6.89 6.92
C PRO A 182 -6.69 -6.14 7.18
N ALA A 183 -6.88 -5.75 8.45
CA ALA A 183 -8.09 -5.03 8.85
C ALA A 183 -8.27 -3.75 8.04
N GLY A 184 -9.47 -3.55 7.49
CA GLY A 184 -9.80 -2.37 6.67
C GLY A 184 -9.31 -2.42 5.23
N ALA A 185 -8.65 -3.51 4.80
CA ALA A 185 -8.24 -3.68 3.41
C ALA A 185 -9.45 -3.59 2.46
N LEU A 186 -9.26 -2.93 1.33
CA LEU A 186 -10.20 -2.95 0.23
C LEU A 186 -10.26 -4.36 -0.37
N LEU A 187 -11.45 -4.97 -0.34
CA LEU A 187 -11.70 -6.27 -0.96
C LEU A 187 -12.50 -6.07 -2.24
N VAL A 188 -11.89 -6.46 -3.36
CA VAL A 188 -12.53 -6.57 -4.67
C VAL A 188 -12.75 -8.05 -4.94
N THR A 189 -13.98 -8.48 -4.73
CA THR A 189 -14.36 -9.89 -4.78
C THR A 189 -14.79 -10.32 -6.18
N GLY A 190 -14.28 -11.46 -6.64
CA GLY A 190 -14.65 -12.07 -7.93
C GLY A 190 -14.54 -13.60 -7.91
N PRO A 191 -15.02 -14.31 -8.94
CA PRO A 191 -14.85 -15.76 -9.06
C PRO A 191 -13.39 -16.13 -9.31
N ALA A 192 -12.97 -17.33 -8.91
CA ALA A 192 -11.63 -17.85 -9.21
C ALA A 192 -11.25 -17.66 -10.70
N GLY A 193 -10.09 -17.05 -10.95
CA GLY A 193 -9.60 -16.71 -12.28
C GLY A 193 -9.95 -15.29 -12.77
N ASP A 194 -10.73 -14.52 -11.99
CA ASP A 194 -10.93 -13.09 -12.23
C ASP A 194 -9.65 -12.30 -11.92
N GLY A 195 -8.93 -11.90 -12.97
CA GLY A 195 -7.70 -11.14 -12.82
C GLY A 195 -7.86 -9.77 -12.17
N ASN A 196 -9.08 -9.24 -12.01
CA ASN A 196 -9.34 -7.99 -11.29
C ASN A 196 -9.68 -8.21 -9.81
N ALA A 197 -9.86 -9.45 -9.34
CA ALA A 197 -10.14 -9.72 -7.94
C ALA A 197 -8.84 -9.76 -7.11
N ASN A 198 -8.91 -9.33 -5.85
CA ASN A 198 -7.91 -9.66 -4.82
C ASN A 198 -8.46 -10.64 -3.77
N THR A 199 -9.77 -10.91 -3.83
CA THR A 199 -10.44 -11.89 -2.98
C THR A 199 -11.30 -12.79 -3.87
N HIS A 200 -11.06 -14.10 -3.86
CA HIS A 200 -11.78 -15.01 -4.74
C HIS A 200 -12.89 -15.78 -4.02
N THR A 201 -14.07 -15.83 -4.63
CA THR A 201 -15.14 -16.73 -4.19
C THR A 201 -14.87 -18.14 -4.69
N SER A 202 -14.87 -19.11 -3.79
CA SER A 202 -14.69 -20.53 -4.11
C SER A 202 -13.38 -20.82 -4.85
N PRO A 203 -12.21 -20.49 -4.26
CA PRO A 203 -10.93 -20.88 -4.85
C PRO A 203 -10.86 -22.40 -5.01
N PRO A 204 -10.16 -22.92 -6.04
CA PRO A 204 -9.89 -24.34 -6.16
C PRO A 204 -9.19 -24.90 -4.90
N PRO A 205 -9.35 -26.20 -4.58
CA PRO A 205 -8.61 -26.82 -3.50
C PRO A 205 -7.10 -26.57 -3.66
N GLY A 206 -6.45 -26.17 -2.56
CA GLY A 206 -5.03 -25.83 -2.58
C GLY A 206 -4.71 -24.39 -2.98
N PHE A 207 -5.68 -23.57 -3.37
CA PHE A 207 -5.46 -22.18 -3.78
C PHE A 207 -6.04 -21.17 -2.79
N GLY A 208 -5.38 -20.01 -2.70
CA GLY A 208 -5.78 -18.90 -1.86
C GLY A 208 -5.46 -17.54 -2.46
N ASP A 209 -5.89 -16.51 -1.75
CA ASP A 209 -5.62 -15.13 -2.12
C ASP A 209 -4.27 -14.66 -1.56
N PHE A 210 -3.78 -13.56 -2.13
CA PHE A 210 -2.57 -12.88 -1.68
C PHE A 210 -2.88 -11.43 -1.35
N TYR A 211 -2.49 -11.02 -0.15
CA TYR A 211 -2.61 -9.68 0.36
C TYR A 211 -1.20 -9.16 0.69
N PRO A 212 -0.63 -8.23 -0.12
CA PRO A 212 0.69 -7.68 0.14
C PRO A 212 0.63 -6.78 1.36
N GLY A 213 1.68 -6.79 2.19
CA GLY A 213 1.94 -5.73 3.16
C GLY A 213 2.36 -4.42 2.47
N PRO A 214 2.56 -3.34 3.24
CA PRO A 214 3.15 -2.10 2.74
C PRO A 214 4.47 -2.36 2.01
N ALA A 215 4.65 -1.71 0.86
CA ALA A 215 5.81 -1.89 0.01
C ALA A 215 6.45 -0.53 -0.31
N VAL A 216 7.78 -0.50 -0.25
CA VAL A 216 8.58 0.67 -0.62
C VAL A 216 9.50 0.26 -1.77
N HIS A 217 9.43 1.00 -2.87
CA HIS A 217 10.29 0.79 -4.02
C HIS A 217 11.40 1.86 -4.05
N GLY A 218 12.67 1.47 -4.21
CA GLY A 218 13.77 2.43 -4.35
C GLY A 218 15.18 1.84 -4.58
N PRO A 219 16.04 2.55 -5.35
CA PRO A 219 17.29 3.02 -4.74
C PRO A 219 17.68 4.50 -5.00
N ILE A 220 16.96 5.26 -5.84
CA ILE A 220 17.26 6.67 -6.21
C ILE A 220 16.03 7.58 -6.00
N ASP A 221 14.84 7.08 -6.36
CA ASP A 221 13.53 7.66 -6.02
C ASP A 221 12.76 6.71 -5.11
N THR A 222 11.81 7.24 -4.34
CA THR A 222 10.97 6.43 -3.45
C THR A 222 9.54 6.41 -3.95
N HIS A 223 8.96 5.22 -4.07
CA HIS A 223 7.53 5.02 -4.27
C HIS A 223 7.02 4.11 -3.16
N GLU A 224 6.20 4.69 -2.29
CA GLU A 224 5.57 3.99 -1.18
C GLU A 224 4.09 3.74 -1.51
N THR A 225 3.68 2.49 -1.35
CA THR A 225 2.29 2.07 -1.50
C THR A 225 1.83 1.30 -0.27
N ILE A 226 0.61 1.60 0.15
CA ILE A 226 -0.14 0.82 1.12
C ILE A 226 -1.34 0.18 0.44
N ILE A 227 -1.92 -0.82 1.09
CA ILE A 227 -3.17 -1.43 0.63
C ILE A 227 -4.27 -0.36 0.64
N ALA A 228 -5.04 -0.27 -0.43
CA ALA A 228 -6.17 0.63 -0.51
C ALA A 228 -7.22 0.26 0.56
N VAL A 229 -8.00 1.26 0.98
CA VAL A 229 -9.09 1.12 1.95
C VAL A 229 -10.41 1.56 1.30
N PRO A 230 -11.56 1.05 1.76
CA PRO A 230 -12.86 1.59 1.36
C PRO A 230 -12.93 3.11 1.62
N TRP A 231 -13.67 3.85 0.80
CA TRP A 231 -13.73 5.34 0.78
C TRP A 231 -14.21 6.02 2.09
N GLU A 232 -14.44 5.25 3.16
CA GLU A 232 -15.03 5.71 4.42
C GLU A 232 -14.00 5.99 5.53
N THR A 233 -12.71 5.70 5.31
CA THR A 233 -11.68 5.90 6.35
C THR A 233 -10.75 7.06 6.11
N ASP A 234 -11.10 8.00 5.21
CA ASP A 234 -10.41 9.29 5.08
C ASP A 234 -10.74 10.24 6.25
N ALA A 235 -10.97 9.66 7.44
CA ALA A 235 -10.78 10.36 8.68
C ALA A 235 -9.29 10.75 8.69
N LEU A 236 -9.07 12.01 8.32
CA LEU A 236 -7.95 12.87 8.71
C LEU A 236 -7.07 12.19 9.78
N PRO A 237 -5.73 12.27 9.71
CA PRO A 237 -4.96 12.04 10.91
C PRO A 237 -5.45 13.05 11.93
N VAL A 238 -6.37 12.64 12.81
CA VAL A 238 -6.62 13.29 14.07
C VAL A 238 -5.31 13.05 14.77
N VAL A 239 -4.41 14.00 14.57
CA VAL A 239 -3.48 14.44 15.59
C VAL A 239 -4.38 14.83 16.75
N GLY A 240 -4.85 13.81 17.47
CA GLY A 240 -5.38 13.91 18.82
C GLY A 240 -4.18 14.14 19.70
N SER A 241 -3.49 15.25 19.47
CA SER A 241 -2.79 15.94 20.51
C SER A 241 -3.84 16.21 21.56
N THR A 242 -3.84 15.37 22.59
CA THR A 242 -4.43 15.67 23.89
C THR A 242 -3.65 16.85 24.46
N VAL A 243 -3.81 18.05 23.86
CA VAL A 243 -3.47 19.30 24.53
C VAL A 243 -4.56 19.46 25.56
N LEU A 244 -4.30 18.88 26.72
CA LEU A 244 -5.02 19.17 27.94
C LEU A 244 -4.79 20.66 28.24
N PHE A 245 -5.62 21.52 27.65
CA PHE A 245 -5.77 22.91 28.10
C PHE A 245 -6.46 22.88 29.46
N GLY A 246 -5.69 22.57 30.49
CA GLY A 246 -6.02 22.90 31.87
C GLY A 246 -5.91 24.41 32.04
N PHE A 247 -6.93 25.13 31.59
CA PHE A 247 -7.11 26.53 31.95
C PHE A 247 -7.16 26.65 33.47
N GLY A 248 -6.17 27.38 34.01
CA GLY A 248 -6.16 27.79 35.40
C GLY A 248 -7.39 28.64 35.71
N LEU A 249 -8.20 28.18 36.65
CA LEU A 249 -9.12 29.05 37.39
C LEU A 249 -8.45 29.46 38.69
N TRP A 250 -7.71 30.57 38.60
CA TRP A 250 -7.34 31.40 39.74
C TRP A 250 -8.60 32.13 40.23
N ALA A 251 -9.28 31.57 41.22
CA ALA A 251 -10.31 32.28 41.96
C ALA A 251 -9.72 32.87 43.25
N LYS A 252 -9.39 34.16 43.19
CA LYS A 252 -9.19 35.03 44.37
C LYS A 252 -10.57 35.35 44.96
N SER A 253 -10.80 35.04 46.24
CA SER A 253 -11.84 35.71 47.04
C SER A 253 -11.25 36.26 48.34
N LYS A 254 -11.48 37.56 48.57
CA LYS A 254 -10.97 38.36 49.70
C LYS A 254 -11.74 38.07 51.00
N PHE A 255 -10.99 38.13 52.11
CA PHE A 255 -11.31 38.61 53.46
C PHE A 255 -12.77 38.62 53.97
N ALA A 256 -12.98 37.94 55.10
CA ALA A 256 -13.88 38.40 56.16
C ALA A 256 -13.15 38.38 57.51
N LYS A 257 -13.16 39.54 58.18
CA LYS A 257 -12.59 39.85 59.49
C LYS A 257 -13.56 39.37 60.57
N SER A 258 -13.09 38.70 61.62
CA SER A 258 -13.88 38.54 62.86
C SER A 258 -13.01 38.85 64.07
N ASN A 259 -13.21 40.04 64.61
CA ASN A 259 -12.80 40.40 65.97
C ASN A 259 -13.57 39.53 66.97
N LYS A 260 -12.87 38.88 67.91
CA LYS A 260 -13.35 38.72 69.28
C LYS A 260 -12.18 38.86 70.25
N ASN A 261 -12.17 39.99 70.95
CA ASN A 261 -11.60 40.08 72.29
C ASN A 261 -12.44 39.20 73.21
N VAL A 262 -11.80 38.40 74.04
CA VAL A 262 -12.29 38.05 75.38
C VAL A 262 -11.07 37.95 76.28
N ASP A 263 -10.88 38.97 77.11
CA ASP A 263 -10.14 38.90 78.36
C ASP A 263 -10.89 37.97 79.32
N LEU A 264 -10.18 37.09 80.02
CA LEU A 264 -10.57 36.57 81.34
C LEU A 264 -9.31 36.23 82.14
N ASP A 265 -9.16 36.97 83.25
CA ASP A 265 -8.48 36.76 84.54
C ASP A 265 -7.01 36.31 84.62
#